data_AF-A3IZ19-F1
#
_entry.id   AF-A3IZ19-F1
#
_cell.length_a   1.000
_cell.length_b   1.000
_cell.length_c   1.000
_cell.angle_alpha   90.00
_cell.angle_beta   90.00
_cell.angle_gamma   90.00
#
_symmetry.space_group_name_H-M   'P 1'
#
loop_
_entity.id
_entity.type
_entity.pdbx_description
1 polymer ?
#
loop_
_entity_poly.entity_id
_entity_poly.type
_entity_poly.pdbx_seq_one_letter_code
_entity_poly.pdbx_strand_id
1 'polypeptide(L)'
;MAPSDHKGQTLKSYPEFWIDVETLPEYPLQINLIAKKGAKSVWREDINPKSNLFAVKYPENLPPLEPGVYILAVGYKCPESCQSLRMSFAIVKDENLTRLLQETISIEEKIKLLAEKGFWFDAQSLIINQLVKKY
;
A
#
# COMPACT_ATOMS: atom_id res chain seq x y z
N MET A 1 15.17 -1.19 -14.25
CA MET A 1 15.19 -0.47 -12.95
C MET A 1 13.89 0.32 -12.87
N ALA A 2 12.90 -0.16 -12.11
CA ALA A 2 11.73 0.66 -11.78
C ALA A 2 12.18 1.79 -10.82
N PRO A 3 11.69 3.02 -10.96
CA PRO A 3 12.14 4.12 -10.11
C PRO A 3 11.86 3.81 -8.64
N SER A 4 12.89 3.93 -7.81
CA SER A 4 12.99 3.53 -6.40
C SER A 4 12.16 4.37 -5.41
N ASP A 5 11.06 4.95 -5.87
CA ASP A 5 10.11 5.67 -5.03
C ASP A 5 8.76 5.72 -5.79
N HIS A 6 7.97 4.65 -5.67
CA HIS A 6 6.61 4.65 -6.19
C HIS A 6 5.81 5.70 -5.43
N LYS A 7 5.47 6.82 -6.09
CA LYS A 7 4.61 7.87 -5.55
C LYS A 7 3.18 7.60 -6.01
N GLY A 8 2.29 7.32 -5.07
CA GLY A 8 0.87 7.12 -5.36
C GLY A 8 -0.03 7.78 -4.31
N GLN A 9 -1.33 7.74 -4.57
CA GLN A 9 -2.36 8.23 -3.65
C GLN A 9 -3.28 7.09 -3.22
N THR A 10 -3.92 7.25 -2.07
CA THR A 10 -5.02 6.40 -1.61
C THR A 10 -6.08 7.25 -0.90
N LEU A 11 -7.34 6.88 -1.09
CA LEU A 11 -8.49 7.42 -0.35
C LEU A 11 -8.67 6.72 1.00
N LYS A 12 -7.98 5.59 1.23
CA LYS A 12 -8.21 4.74 2.39
C LYS A 12 -7.38 5.19 3.59
N SER A 13 -8.05 5.45 4.71
CA SER A 13 -7.39 5.64 6.01
C SER A 13 -6.87 4.34 6.63
N TYR A 14 -7.32 3.18 6.12
CA TYR A 14 -6.76 1.85 6.40
C TYR A 14 -6.26 1.23 5.09
N PRO A 15 -5.11 1.68 4.57
CA PRO A 15 -4.62 1.23 3.27
C PRO A 15 -4.16 -0.23 3.29
N GLU A 16 -4.25 -0.86 2.12
CA GLU A 16 -3.70 -2.18 1.82
C GLU A 16 -2.63 -2.02 0.75
N PHE A 17 -1.48 -2.66 0.94
CA PHE A 17 -0.36 -2.65 0.00
C PHE A 17 -0.06 -4.07 -0.44
N TRP A 18 0.06 -4.27 -1.75
CA TRP A 18 0.54 -5.53 -2.30
C TRP A 18 2.04 -5.44 -2.54
N ILE A 19 2.77 -6.32 -1.89
CA ILE A 19 4.23 -6.40 -1.96
C ILE A 19 4.58 -7.67 -2.71
N ASP A 20 5.39 -7.51 -3.74
CA ASP A 20 6.01 -8.61 -4.47
C ASP A 20 7.50 -8.65 -4.10
N VAL A 21 7.95 -9.80 -3.61
CA VAL A 21 9.37 -10.08 -3.34
C VAL A 21 9.85 -11.14 -4.31
N GLU A 22 11.00 -10.91 -4.95
CA GLU A 22 11.52 -11.81 -5.98
C GLU A 22 11.74 -13.25 -5.45
N THR A 23 12.09 -13.39 -4.17
CA THR A 23 12.30 -14.67 -3.51
C THR A 23 11.77 -14.62 -2.10
N LEU A 24 11.13 -15.72 -1.66
CA LEU A 24 10.63 -15.86 -0.29
C LEU A 24 11.79 -15.62 0.69
N PRO A 25 11.64 -14.66 1.62
CA PRO A 25 12.69 -14.32 2.56
C PRO A 25 12.85 -15.43 3.59
N GLU A 26 14.09 -15.84 3.86
CA GLU A 26 14.41 -16.80 4.93
C GLU A 26 14.17 -16.21 6.33
N TYR A 27 14.21 -14.89 6.44
CA TYR A 27 14.01 -14.13 7.67
C TYR A 27 12.72 -13.31 7.61
N PRO A 28 12.12 -13.00 8.78
CA PRO A 28 10.97 -12.10 8.83
C PRO A 28 11.27 -10.76 8.15
N LEU A 29 10.31 -10.26 7.36
CA LEU A 29 10.33 -8.89 6.88
C LEU A 29 9.79 -7.98 7.98
N GLN A 30 10.42 -6.84 8.16
CA GLN A 30 9.90 -5.75 8.95
C GLN A 30 9.19 -4.75 8.05
N ILE A 31 7.91 -4.55 8.31
CA ILE A 31 7.10 -3.47 7.79
C ILE A 31 7.21 -2.30 8.75
N ASN A 32 7.48 -1.10 8.22
CA ASN A 32 7.51 0.13 8.99
C ASN A 32 6.81 1.23 8.20
N LEU A 33 5.71 1.72 8.74
CA LEU A 33 4.99 2.86 8.22
C LEU A 33 5.42 4.13 8.94
N ILE A 34 5.83 5.13 8.17
CA ILE A 34 6.42 6.37 8.67
C ILE A 34 5.60 7.54 8.17
N ALA A 35 5.12 8.39 9.07
CA ALA A 35 4.55 9.68 8.70
C ALA A 35 5.70 10.62 8.32
N LYS A 36 5.69 11.15 7.08
CA LYS A 36 6.75 12.04 6.60
C LYS A 36 6.79 13.34 7.41
N LYS A 37 5.62 13.84 7.82
CA LYS A 37 5.52 14.95 8.77
C LYS A 37 6.00 14.49 10.14
N GLY A 38 7.13 15.01 10.60
CA GLY A 38 7.73 14.66 11.89
C GLY A 38 8.57 13.37 11.88
N ALA A 39 8.73 12.71 10.72
CA ALA A 39 9.56 11.52 10.54
C ALA A 39 9.36 10.42 11.60
N LYS A 40 8.11 10.23 12.05
CA LYS A 40 7.76 9.30 13.14
C LYS A 40 7.19 8.01 12.58
N SER A 41 7.68 6.88 13.09
CA SER A 41 7.05 5.57 12.85
C SER A 41 5.67 5.55 13.50
N VAL A 42 4.64 5.29 12.68
CA VAL A 42 3.24 5.21 13.12
C VAL A 42 2.77 3.76 13.27
N TRP A 43 3.47 2.83 12.63
CA TRP A 43 3.22 1.40 12.77
C TRP A 43 4.43 0.59 12.33
N ARG A 44 4.67 -0.52 13.01
CA ARG A 44 5.70 -1.50 12.69
C ARG A 44 5.18 -2.90 12.95
N GLU A 45 5.46 -3.82 12.05
CA GLU A 45 5.11 -5.23 12.20
C GLU A 45 6.20 -6.11 11.56
N ASP A 46 6.50 -7.24 12.19
CA ASP A 46 7.34 -8.27 11.59
C ASP A 46 6.42 -9.33 10.97
N ILE A 47 6.61 -9.63 9.69
CA ILE A 47 5.80 -10.58 8.92
C ILE A 47 6.67 -11.72 8.37
N ASN A 48 6.10 -12.92 8.35
CA ASN A 48 6.67 -14.08 7.67
C ASN A 48 5.80 -14.41 6.45
N PRO A 49 6.09 -13.84 5.27
CA PRO A 49 5.26 -14.04 4.09
C PRO A 49 5.28 -15.51 3.66
N LYS A 50 4.11 -16.04 3.30
CA LYS A 50 3.94 -17.42 2.80
C LYS A 50 3.98 -17.51 1.26
N SER A 51 4.04 -16.37 0.58
CA SER A 51 4.02 -16.20 -0.87
C SER A 51 4.90 -15.02 -1.25
N ASN A 52 5.48 -15.05 -2.45
CA ASN A 52 6.26 -13.92 -3.02
C ASN A 52 5.39 -12.66 -3.17
N LEU A 53 4.12 -12.84 -3.53
CA LEU A 53 3.13 -11.78 -3.55
C LEU A 53 2.23 -11.88 -2.32
N PHE A 54 2.19 -10.84 -1.49
CA PHE A 54 1.36 -10.79 -0.29
C PHE A 54 0.82 -9.39 -0.01
N ALA A 55 -0.29 -9.33 0.72
CA ALA A 55 -0.93 -8.08 1.13
C ALA A 55 -0.50 -7.68 2.54
N VAL A 56 -0.24 -6.39 2.73
CA VAL A 56 0.04 -5.75 4.02
C VAL A 56 -1.05 -4.72 4.28
N LYS A 57 -1.82 -4.96 5.34
CA LYS A 57 -2.96 -4.11 5.72
C LYS A 57 -2.58 -3.28 6.92
N TYR A 58 -2.89 -1.98 6.88
CA TYR A 58 -2.81 -1.17 8.07
C TYR A 58 -3.81 -1.69 9.12
N PRO A 59 -3.38 -1.96 10.38
CA PRO A 59 -4.25 -2.63 11.34
C PRO A 59 -5.48 -1.79 11.74
N GLU A 60 -6.66 -2.40 11.71
CA GLU A 60 -7.93 -1.73 12.07
C GLU A 60 -8.06 -1.43 13.57
N ASN A 61 -7.22 -2.04 14.41
CA ASN A 61 -7.14 -1.74 15.85
C ASN A 61 -6.30 -0.50 16.17
N LEU A 62 -5.66 0.13 15.19
CA LEU A 62 -4.98 1.41 15.32
C LEU A 62 -5.88 2.55 14.84
N PRO A 63 -5.65 3.80 15.29
CA PRO A 63 -6.39 4.95 14.78
C PRO A 63 -6.26 5.09 13.26
N PRO A 64 -7.32 5.52 12.54
CA PRO A 64 -7.26 5.73 11.10
C PRO A 64 -6.17 6.72 10.74
N LEU A 65 -5.47 6.48 9.63
CA LEU A 65 -4.46 7.41 9.16
C LEU A 65 -5.11 8.69 8.62
N GLU A 66 -4.60 9.82 9.09
CA GLU A 66 -5.04 11.15 8.66
C GLU A 66 -4.48 11.50 7.27
N PRO A 67 -5.12 12.43 6.53
CA PRO A 67 -4.58 12.93 5.28
C PRO A 67 -3.16 13.46 5.44
N GLY A 68 -2.26 13.03 4.56
CA GLY A 68 -0.84 13.33 4.69
C GLY A 68 0.04 12.42 3.85
N VAL A 69 1.35 12.66 3.91
CA VAL A 69 2.35 11.87 3.18
C VAL A 69 2.99 10.87 4.12
N TYR A 70 3.05 9.62 3.67
CA TYR A 70 3.56 8.48 4.38
C TYR A 70 4.58 7.72 3.54
N ILE A 71 5.41 6.93 4.22
CA ILE A 71 6.37 6.03 3.60
C ILE A 71 6.14 4.65 4.20
N LEU A 72 5.83 3.66 3.37
CA LEU A 72 5.91 2.25 3.73
C LEU A 72 7.32 1.76 3.41
N ALA A 73 8.07 1.39 4.46
CA ALA A 73 9.36 0.73 4.33
C ALA A 73 9.20 -0.76 4.65
N VAL A 74 9.76 -1.60 3.80
CA VAL A 74 9.74 -3.05 3.91
C VAL A 74 11.19 -3.49 3.81
N GLY A 75 11.72 -4.14 4.83
CA GLY A 75 13.11 -4.59 4.82
C GLY A 75 13.29 -5.85 5.64
N TYR A 76 14.41 -6.54 5.46
CA TYR A 76 14.72 -7.72 6.26
C TYR A 76 15.09 -7.33 7.68
N LYS A 77 14.68 -8.15 8.65
CA LYS A 77 15.17 -8.06 10.02
C LYS A 77 16.58 -8.66 10.12
N CYS A 78 17.56 -8.04 9.48
CA CYS A 78 18.98 -8.45 9.53
C CYS A 78 19.86 -7.37 10.20
N PRO A 79 21.00 -7.75 10.81
CA PRO A 79 21.89 -6.80 11.50
C PRO A 79 22.60 -5.82 10.56
N GLU A 80 22.76 -6.18 9.30
CA GLU A 80 23.42 -5.36 8.28
C GLU A 80 22.43 -5.03 7.16
N SER A 81 22.57 -3.83 6.60
CA SER A 81 21.63 -3.14 5.70
C SER A 81 21.18 -3.97 4.50
N CYS A 82 20.20 -4.84 4.72
CA CYS A 82 19.51 -5.53 3.64
C CYS A 82 18.57 -4.56 2.93
N GLN A 83 18.43 -4.77 1.62
CA GLN A 83 17.61 -3.96 0.73
C GLN A 83 16.23 -3.68 1.35
N SER A 84 15.89 -2.39 1.45
CA SER A 84 14.57 -1.97 1.88
C SER A 84 13.78 -1.49 0.67
N LEU A 85 12.69 -2.18 0.31
CA LEU A 85 11.69 -1.61 -0.56
C LEU A 85 11.05 -0.43 0.17
N ARG A 86 10.99 0.72 -0.50
CA ARG A 86 10.33 1.92 0.02
C ARG A 86 9.28 2.39 -0.97
N MET A 87 8.08 2.63 -0.45
CA MET A 87 6.95 3.15 -1.22
C MET A 87 6.44 4.41 -0.52
N SER A 88 6.40 5.52 -1.26
CA SER A 88 5.89 6.79 -0.75
C SER A 88 4.46 6.98 -1.22
N PHE A 89 3.55 7.33 -0.32
CA PHE A 89 2.16 7.56 -0.69
C PHE A 89 1.54 8.73 0.05
N ALA A 90 0.48 9.28 -0.52
CA ALA A 90 -0.32 10.29 0.13
C ALA A 90 -1.73 9.77 0.39
N ILE A 91 -2.22 9.96 1.61
CA ILE A 91 -3.64 9.84 1.91
C ILE A 91 -4.28 11.18 1.57
N VAL A 92 -5.23 11.14 0.66
CA VAL A 92 -5.92 12.32 0.14
C VAL A 92 -7.41 12.16 0.38
N LYS A 93 -8.08 13.24 0.80
CA LYS A 93 -9.55 13.31 0.79
C LYS A 93 -9.96 13.98 -0.53
N ASP A 94 -10.59 13.22 -1.41
CA ASP A 94 -11.19 13.73 -2.65
C ASP A 94 -12.66 13.30 -2.68
N GLU A 95 -13.52 14.22 -2.26
CA GLU A 95 -14.98 13.99 -2.18
C GLU A 95 -15.60 13.80 -3.56
N ASN A 96 -15.10 14.49 -4.57
CA ASN A 96 -15.61 14.36 -5.93
C ASN A 96 -15.27 12.99 -6.52
N LEU A 97 -14.03 12.55 -6.35
CA LEU A 97 -13.63 11.20 -6.75
C LEU A 97 -14.41 10.13 -5.98
N THR A 98 -14.60 10.31 -4.68
CA THR A 98 -15.40 9.39 -3.85
C THR A 98 -16.83 9.25 -4.38
N ARG A 99 -17.47 10.37 -4.73
CA ARG A 99 -18.81 10.37 -5.34
C ARG A 99 -18.81 9.66 -6.70
N LEU A 100 -17.86 9.98 -7.58
CA LEU A 100 -17.77 9.34 -8.90
C LEU A 100 -17.59 7.81 -8.78
N LEU A 101 -16.81 7.33 -7.81
CA LEU A 101 -16.61 5.90 -7.56
C LEU A 101 -17.87 5.20 -7.03
N GLN A 102 -18.76 5.93 -6.35
CA GLN A 102 -20.06 5.41 -5.89
C GLN A 102 -21.07 5.34 -7.05
N GLU A 103 -21.05 6.33 -7.95
CA GLU A 103 -21.91 6.39 -9.14
C GLU A 103 -21.49 5.39 -10.22
N THR A 104 -20.20 5.05 -10.28
CA THR A 104 -19.66 4.08 -11.25
C THR A 104 -20.11 2.65 -10.88
N ILE A 105 -20.64 1.90 -11.85
CA ILE A 105 -21.19 0.55 -11.62
C ILE A 105 -20.15 -0.53 -11.89
N SER A 106 -19.39 -0.42 -12.98
CA SER A 106 -18.38 -1.42 -13.35
C SER A 106 -17.12 -1.28 -12.47
N ILE A 107 -16.53 -2.42 -12.09
CA ILE A 107 -15.24 -2.43 -11.38
C ILE A 107 -14.11 -2.00 -12.33
N GLU A 108 -14.16 -2.36 -13.63
CA GLU A 108 -13.16 -1.92 -14.61
C GLU A 108 -13.11 -0.40 -14.73
N GLU A 109 -14.27 0.26 -14.75
CA GLU A 109 -14.37 1.72 -14.78
C GLU A 109 -13.82 2.35 -13.50
N LYS A 110 -14.07 1.76 -12.32
CA LYS A 110 -13.49 2.22 -11.06
C LYS A 110 -11.97 2.13 -11.06
N ILE A 111 -11.42 1.01 -11.54
CA ILE A 111 -9.97 0.80 -11.65
C ILE A 111 -9.37 1.87 -12.56
N LYS A 112 -9.97 2.11 -13.73
CA LYS A 112 -9.51 3.12 -14.69
C LYS A 112 -9.55 4.52 -14.08
N LEU A 113 -10.66 4.90 -13.44
CA LEU A 113 -10.82 6.21 -12.82
C LEU A 113 -9.77 6.45 -11.72
N LEU A 114 -9.53 5.47 -10.85
CA LEU A 114 -8.50 5.54 -9.80
C LEU A 114 -7.10 5.68 -10.41
N ALA A 115 -6.77 4.86 -11.39
CA ALA A 115 -5.47 4.90 -12.09
C ALA A 115 -5.21 6.25 -12.76
N GLU A 116 -6.17 6.76 -13.54
CA GLU A 116 -6.06 8.06 -14.23
C GLU A 116 -5.88 9.24 -13.25
N LYS A 117 -6.42 9.12 -12.04
CA LYS A 117 -6.30 10.12 -10.98
C LYS A 117 -5.06 9.93 -10.08
N GLY A 118 -4.27 8.88 -10.29
CA GLY A 118 -3.05 8.61 -9.52
C GLY A 118 -3.26 7.83 -8.22
N PHE A 119 -4.47 7.29 -7.99
CA PHE A 119 -4.83 6.45 -6.85
C PHE A 119 -4.42 4.99 -7.09
N TRP A 120 -3.16 4.78 -7.45
CA TRP A 120 -2.64 3.50 -7.93
C TRP A 120 -2.77 2.37 -6.91
N PHE A 121 -2.66 2.64 -5.61
CA PHE A 121 -2.80 1.62 -4.56
C PHE A 121 -4.24 1.11 -4.45
N ASP A 122 -5.22 2.02 -4.61
CA ASP A 122 -6.64 1.65 -4.61
C ASP A 122 -7.00 0.88 -5.88
N ALA A 123 -6.49 1.32 -7.05
CA ALA A 123 -6.66 0.61 -8.32
C ALA A 123 -6.05 -0.79 -8.28
N GLN A 124 -4.81 -0.93 -7.81
CA GLN A 124 -4.10 -2.20 -7.67
C GLN A 124 -4.85 -3.15 -6.74
N SER A 125 -5.35 -2.65 -5.61
CA SER A 125 -6.16 -3.43 -4.68
C SER A 125 -7.40 -4.00 -5.37
N LEU A 126 -8.11 -3.20 -6.19
CA LEU A 126 -9.28 -3.69 -6.93
C LEU A 126 -8.91 -4.75 -7.97
N ILE A 127 -7.83 -4.54 -8.73
CA ILE A 127 -7.34 -5.50 -9.74
C ILE A 127 -7.03 -6.84 -9.08
N ILE A 128 -6.20 -6.84 -8.02
CA ILE A 128 -5.76 -8.08 -7.39
C ILE A 128 -6.94 -8.79 -6.73
N ASN A 129 -7.86 -8.06 -6.08
CA ASN A 129 -9.07 -8.67 -5.52
C ASN A 129 -9.99 -9.29 -6.59
N GLN A 130 -10.04 -8.74 -7.81
CA GLN A 130 -10.75 -9.38 -8.92
C GLN A 130 -10.06 -10.66 -9.39
N LEU A 131 -8.72 -10.68 -9.42
CA LEU A 131 -7.94 -11.84 -9.84
C LEU A 131 -8.01 -12.97 -8.81
N VAL A 132 -7.90 -12.66 -7.52
CA VAL A 132 -7.95 -13.64 -6.43
C VAL A 132 -9.34 -14.27 -6.30
N LYS A 133 -10.43 -13.50 -6.50
CA LYS A 133 -11.80 -14.05 -6.45
C LYS A 133 -12.17 -14.99 -7.60
N LYS A 134 -11.34 -15.07 -8.66
CA LYS A 134 -11.55 -15.99 -9.77
C LYS A 134 -10.98 -17.39 -9.53
N TYR A 135 -10.32 -17.62 -8.40
CA TYR A 135 -9.77 -18.90 -7.94
C TYR A 135 -10.34 -19.26 -6.57
#